data_AF-A0A5N0V3Y3-F1
#
_entry.id   AF-A0A5N0V3Y3-F1
#
_cell.length_a   1.000
_cell.length_b   1.000
_cell.length_c   1.000
_cell.angle_alpha   90.00
_cell.angle_beta   90.00
_cell.angle_gamma   90.00
#
_symmetry.space_group_name_H-M   'P 1'
#
loop_
_entity.id
_entity.type
_entity.pdbx_description
1 polymer ?
#
loop_
_entity_poly.entity_id
_entity_poly.type
_entity_poly.pdbx_seq_one_letter_code
_entity_poly.pdbx_strand_id
1 'polypeptide(L)'
;MTGFLGGFGGQLGKSLADKWLGLLALPGALYLAVVAVAGALGQSHALDVPQLVRQVTAWAHAPAAGTVGGQVVLLLALLAGSVMTGLVARVLGAGIERVVLAAGWHSWPRWIRPLAQWRTLARRRRWDNAHAGYSAAWTEAAQAKALGRKVDAEPRHAALRARSAIAAERPDRPTWSGDRIHGVSERLRRDHRLDLALLWPHLWLVLPEQERTEITAARTSITRATELGAWALLYAPLVILWWPAGVVAVVLAIGARGRVRATTDTYAQLVEAAVRLHTRDLAERLGIEYAGPLTPDAGETFDEVLGSAPPVG
;
A
#
# COMPACT_ATOMS: atom_id res chain seq x y z
N MET A 1 18.98 -15.98 -40.79
CA MET A 1 18.00 -15.59 -39.76
C MET A 1 18.65 -15.52 -38.37
N THR A 2 19.73 -14.76 -38.20
CA THR A 2 20.51 -14.69 -36.94
C THR A 2 20.65 -13.26 -36.37
N GLY A 3 20.12 -12.23 -37.05
CA GLY A 3 20.20 -10.84 -36.59
C GLY A 3 19.05 -10.38 -35.68
N PHE A 4 17.88 -11.01 -35.73
CA PHE A 4 16.69 -10.52 -35.04
C PHE A 4 16.66 -10.87 -33.54
N LEU A 5 17.26 -12.00 -33.14
CA LEU A 5 17.33 -12.44 -31.75
C LEU A 5 18.42 -11.71 -30.93
N GLY A 6 19.52 -11.29 -31.58
CA GLY A 6 20.58 -10.51 -30.91
C GLY A 6 20.16 -9.07 -30.59
N GLY A 7 19.38 -8.44 -31.48
CA GLY A 7 18.86 -7.08 -31.28
C GLY A 7 17.77 -7.00 -30.22
N PHE A 8 16.85 -7.97 -30.18
CA PHE A 8 15.76 -8.01 -29.21
C PHE A 8 16.27 -8.30 -27.79
N GLY A 9 17.22 -9.23 -27.63
CA GLY A 9 17.90 -9.48 -26.35
C GLY A 9 18.74 -8.28 -25.88
N GLY A 10 19.40 -7.57 -26.80
CA GLY A 10 20.14 -6.35 -26.50
C GLY A 10 19.25 -5.17 -26.07
N GLN A 11 18.12 -4.96 -26.74
CA GLN A 11 17.16 -3.89 -26.36
C GLN A 11 16.39 -4.22 -25.08
N LEU A 12 16.00 -5.48 -24.87
CA LEU A 12 15.40 -5.91 -23.61
C LEU A 12 16.41 -5.81 -22.46
N GLY A 13 17.64 -6.28 -22.66
CA GLY A 13 18.72 -6.17 -21.68
C GLY A 13 19.05 -4.72 -21.34
N LYS A 14 19.04 -3.82 -22.32
CA LYS A 14 19.29 -2.39 -22.12
C LYS A 14 18.13 -1.68 -21.44
N SER A 15 16.88 -1.95 -21.82
CA SER A 15 15.69 -1.37 -21.17
C SER A 15 15.51 -1.88 -19.73
N LEU A 16 15.84 -3.16 -19.48
CA LEU A 16 15.90 -3.72 -18.15
C LEU A 16 17.06 -3.08 -17.38
N ALA A 17 18.29 -3.07 -17.90
CA ALA A 17 19.43 -2.46 -17.22
C ALA A 17 19.16 -0.99 -16.85
N ASP A 18 18.62 -0.18 -17.77
CA ASP A 18 18.29 1.22 -17.52
C ASP A 18 17.21 1.39 -16.45
N LYS A 19 16.17 0.54 -16.45
CA LYS A 19 15.11 0.58 -15.44
C LYS A 19 15.58 0.09 -14.07
N TRP A 20 16.37 -0.99 -14.02
CA TRP A 20 16.86 -1.59 -12.77
C TRP A 20 17.95 -0.72 -12.14
N LEU A 21 18.82 -0.08 -12.92
CA LEU A 21 19.80 0.89 -12.42
C LEU A 21 19.13 2.16 -11.91
N GLY A 22 18.16 2.72 -12.63
CA GLY A 22 17.44 3.92 -12.19
C GLY A 22 16.55 3.68 -10.96
N LEU A 23 15.83 2.56 -10.90
CA LEU A 23 14.89 2.27 -9.80
C LEU A 23 15.55 1.72 -8.54
N LEU A 24 16.68 1.02 -8.67
CA LEU A 24 17.31 0.32 -7.53
C LEU A 24 18.66 0.88 -7.14
N ALA A 25 19.51 1.16 -8.13
CA ALA A 25 20.87 1.61 -7.85
C ALA A 25 20.92 3.09 -7.47
N LEU A 26 19.99 3.91 -7.93
CA LEU A 26 20.00 5.35 -7.61
C LEU A 26 19.59 5.64 -6.16
N PRO A 27 18.48 5.08 -5.63
CA PRO A 27 18.13 5.28 -4.22
C PRO A 27 19.15 4.67 -3.25
N GLY A 28 19.70 3.49 -3.59
CA GLY A 28 20.74 2.84 -2.79
C GLY A 28 22.05 3.62 -2.76
N ALA A 29 22.47 4.19 -3.89
CA ALA A 29 23.69 5.01 -3.96
C ALA A 29 23.52 6.31 -3.17
N LEU A 30 22.34 6.95 -3.27
CA LEU A 30 22.02 8.12 -2.47
C LEU A 30 22.07 7.81 -0.97
N TYR A 31 21.50 6.68 -0.55
CA TYR A 31 21.56 6.24 0.84
C TYR A 31 23.01 6.02 1.31
N LEU A 32 23.83 5.32 0.51
CA LEU A 32 25.24 5.12 0.84
C LEU A 32 26.03 6.42 0.91
N ALA A 33 25.75 7.38 0.03
CA ALA A 33 26.35 8.71 0.10
C ALA A 33 25.97 9.40 1.42
N VAL A 34 24.70 9.31 1.84
CA VAL A 34 24.26 9.87 3.13
C VAL A 34 24.89 9.15 4.32
N VAL A 35 25.06 7.82 4.26
CA VAL A 35 25.80 7.07 5.29
C VAL A 35 27.26 7.54 5.39
N ALA A 36 27.92 7.76 4.25
CA ALA A 36 29.29 8.26 4.21
C ALA A 36 29.40 9.68 4.80
N VAL A 37 28.46 10.57 4.45
CA VAL A 37 28.37 11.93 5.03
C VAL A 37 28.12 11.87 6.53
N ALA A 38 27.21 11.01 6.98
CA ALA A 38 26.90 10.82 8.40
C ALA A 38 28.12 10.32 9.18
N GLY A 39 28.90 9.39 8.62
CA GLY A 39 30.14 8.92 9.22
C GLY A 39 31.26 9.98 9.23
N ALA A 40 31.31 10.85 8.22
CA ALA A 40 32.34 11.89 8.09
C ALA A 40 32.10 13.11 9.01
N LEU A 41 30.85 13.56 9.12
CA LEU A 41 30.47 14.77 9.85
C LEU A 41 30.03 14.48 11.30
N GLY A 42 29.41 13.32 11.54
CA GLY A 42 28.87 12.96 12.84
C GLY A 42 27.79 13.95 13.33
N GLN A 43 27.54 13.93 14.65
CA GLN A 43 26.50 14.77 15.27
C GLN A 43 26.89 16.25 15.38
N SER A 44 28.15 16.51 15.75
CA SER A 44 28.62 17.85 16.12
C SER A 44 28.84 18.77 14.92
N HIS A 45 29.26 18.22 13.78
CA HIS A 45 29.59 18.99 12.56
C HIS A 45 28.60 18.70 11.44
N ALA A 46 27.35 18.39 11.78
CA ALA A 46 26.35 17.86 10.85
C ALA A 46 26.11 18.71 9.59
N LEU A 47 26.38 20.01 9.62
CA LEU A 47 26.23 20.93 8.48
C LEU A 47 27.54 21.62 8.07
N ASP A 48 28.70 21.12 8.53
CA ASP A 48 30.02 21.68 8.20
C ASP A 48 30.48 21.22 6.80
N VAL A 49 30.12 22.01 5.78
CA VAL A 49 30.50 21.77 4.38
C VAL A 49 32.04 21.76 4.20
N PRO A 50 32.82 22.69 4.77
CA PRO A 50 34.28 22.63 4.71
C PRO A 50 34.88 21.31 5.21
N GLN A 51 34.38 20.76 6.32
CA GLN A 51 34.84 19.47 6.83
C GLN A 51 34.53 18.33 5.88
N LEU A 52 33.35 18.31 5.27
CA LEU A 52 32.98 17.32 4.26
C LEU A 52 33.94 17.37 3.05
N VAL A 53 34.25 18.57 2.56
CA VAL A 53 35.19 18.76 1.43
C VAL A 53 36.58 18.24 1.78
N ARG A 54 37.08 18.52 2.99
CA ARG A 54 38.37 17.98 3.44
C ARG A 54 38.37 16.46 3.47
N GLN A 55 37.31 15.85 3.98
CA GLN A 55 37.20 14.40 4.08
C GLN A 55 37.12 13.72 2.70
N VAL A 56 36.32 14.28 1.78
CA VAL A 56 36.20 13.81 0.40
C VAL A 56 37.55 13.93 -0.32
N THR A 57 38.26 15.04 -0.12
CA THR A 57 39.60 15.25 -0.68
C THR A 57 40.59 14.22 -0.13
N ALA A 58 40.55 13.91 1.16
CA ALA A 58 41.39 12.87 1.76
C ALA A 58 41.12 11.48 1.16
N TRP A 59 39.84 11.13 0.95
CA TRP A 59 39.47 9.87 0.29
C TRP A 59 39.94 9.80 -1.16
N ALA A 60 39.90 10.91 -1.90
CA ALA A 60 40.38 10.96 -3.28
C ALA A 60 41.90 10.72 -3.39
N HIS A 61 42.67 11.07 -2.36
CA HIS A 61 44.11 10.85 -2.30
C HIS A 61 44.49 9.46 -1.74
N ALA A 62 43.53 8.60 -1.41
CA ALA A 62 43.82 7.27 -0.91
C ALA A 62 44.48 6.39 -2.00
N PRO A 63 45.44 5.49 -1.65
CA PRO A 63 46.15 4.66 -2.63
C PRO A 63 45.23 3.81 -3.52
N ALA A 64 44.09 3.37 -2.97
CA ALA A 64 43.07 2.62 -3.71
C ALA A 64 42.33 3.46 -4.76
N ALA A 65 42.26 4.79 -4.60
CA ALA A 65 41.65 5.69 -5.57
C ALA A 65 42.62 6.10 -6.70
N GLY A 66 43.93 5.96 -6.50
CA GLY A 66 44.97 6.35 -7.44
C GLY A 66 45.32 5.30 -8.51
N THR A 67 44.83 4.06 -8.40
CA THR A 67 45.08 3.00 -9.39
C THR A 67 43.80 2.64 -10.15
N VAL A 68 43.92 2.30 -11.44
CA VAL A 68 42.77 1.88 -12.28
C VAL A 68 42.08 0.66 -11.67
N GLY A 69 42.85 -0.33 -11.20
CA GLY A 69 42.30 -1.52 -10.54
C GLY A 69 41.51 -1.20 -9.27
N GLY A 70 42.02 -0.29 -8.42
CA GLY A 70 41.32 0.14 -7.23
C GLY A 70 40.05 0.93 -7.52
N GLN A 71 40.05 1.80 -8.54
CA GLN A 71 38.85 2.52 -9.00
C GLN A 71 37.75 1.56 -9.46
N VAL A 72 38.10 0.52 -10.23
CA VAL A 72 37.15 -0.52 -10.66
C VAL A 72 36.56 -1.25 -9.46
N VAL A 73 37.38 -1.64 -8.49
CA VAL A 73 36.91 -2.31 -7.26
C VAL A 73 35.98 -1.41 -6.44
N LEU A 74 36.32 -0.13 -6.27
CA LEU A 74 35.48 0.84 -5.56
C LEU A 74 34.13 1.05 -6.25
N LEU A 75 34.12 1.17 -7.59
CA LEU A 75 32.89 1.31 -8.36
C LEU A 75 32.01 0.05 -8.23
N LEU A 76 32.61 -1.13 -8.34
CA LEU A 76 31.90 -2.40 -8.16
C LEU A 76 31.34 -2.54 -6.73
N ALA A 77 32.10 -2.16 -5.71
CA ALA A 77 31.65 -2.17 -4.32
C ALA A 77 30.49 -1.20 -4.08
N LEU A 78 30.56 0.01 -4.64
CA LEU A 78 29.48 1.01 -4.57
C LEU A 78 28.21 0.50 -5.25
N LEU A 79 28.33 -0.04 -6.46
CA LEU A 79 27.19 -0.60 -7.20
C LEU A 79 26.58 -1.79 -6.47
N ALA A 80 27.41 -2.71 -5.99
CA ALA A 80 26.96 -3.87 -5.20
C ALA A 80 26.25 -3.42 -3.91
N GLY A 81 26.85 -2.52 -3.13
CA GLY A 81 26.26 -2.00 -1.91
C GLY A 81 24.93 -1.29 -2.17
N SER A 82 24.85 -0.54 -3.28
CA SER A 82 23.63 0.14 -3.68
C SER A 82 22.50 -0.84 -4.00
N VAL A 83 22.79 -1.87 -4.82
CA VAL A 83 21.82 -2.92 -5.15
C VAL A 83 21.36 -3.66 -3.90
N MET A 84 22.29 -4.02 -3.00
CA MET A 84 21.97 -4.69 -1.73
C MET A 84 21.06 -3.84 -0.85
N THR A 85 21.33 -2.54 -0.75
CA THR A 85 20.48 -1.60 0.01
C THR A 85 19.08 -1.53 -0.60
N GLY A 86 18.98 -1.45 -1.93
CA GLY A 86 17.70 -1.46 -2.63
C GLY A 86 16.90 -2.75 -2.41
N LEU A 87 17.57 -3.92 -2.35
CA LEU A 87 16.93 -5.20 -2.01
C LEU A 87 16.41 -5.22 -0.57
N VAL A 88 17.21 -4.71 0.38
CA VAL A 88 16.77 -4.57 1.78
C VAL A 88 15.54 -3.66 1.86
N ALA A 89 15.54 -2.52 1.17
CA ALA A 89 14.40 -1.62 1.11
C ALA A 89 13.14 -2.31 0.56
N ARG A 90 13.27 -3.15 -0.47
CA ARG A 90 12.14 -3.94 -1.02
C ARG A 90 11.59 -4.95 -0.01
N VAL A 91 12.46 -5.71 0.66
CA VAL A 91 12.06 -6.69 1.67
C VAL A 91 11.36 -6.01 2.84
N LEU A 92 11.92 -4.90 3.32
CA LEU A 92 11.29 -4.06 4.34
C LEU A 92 9.95 -3.49 3.85
N GLY A 93 9.87 -3.05 2.60
CA GLY A 93 8.66 -2.55 1.95
C GLY A 93 7.54 -3.59 1.96
N ALA A 94 7.84 -4.84 1.58
CA ALA A 94 6.88 -5.94 1.63
C ALA A 94 6.43 -6.26 3.07
N GLY A 95 7.35 -6.15 4.05
CA GLY A 95 7.03 -6.26 5.47
C GLY A 95 6.08 -5.16 5.95
N ILE A 96 6.36 -3.91 5.58
CA ILE A 96 5.50 -2.75 5.86
C ILE A 96 4.14 -2.95 5.21
N GLU A 97 4.08 -3.39 3.95
CA GLU A 97 2.82 -3.65 3.24
C GLU A 97 1.97 -4.68 3.98
N ARG A 98 2.57 -5.80 4.43
CA ARG A 98 1.87 -6.81 5.25
C ARG A 98 1.32 -6.23 6.55
N VAL A 99 2.09 -5.39 7.23
CA VAL A 99 1.65 -4.72 8.48
C VAL A 99 0.55 -3.70 8.22
N VAL A 100 0.68 -2.93 7.14
CA VAL A 100 -0.26 -1.86 6.75
C VAL A 100 -1.60 -2.43 6.28
N LEU A 101 -1.59 -3.51 5.50
CA LEU A 101 -2.83 -4.13 5.01
C LEU A 101 -3.47 -5.05 6.06
N ALA A 102 -2.65 -5.62 6.95
CA ALA A 102 -3.07 -6.40 8.10
C ALA A 102 -4.12 -7.49 7.78
N ALA A 103 -4.07 -8.06 6.57
CA ALA A 103 -5.10 -9.00 6.11
C ALA A 103 -5.17 -10.28 6.95
N GLY A 104 -4.01 -10.76 7.42
CA GLY A 104 -3.89 -11.91 8.32
C GLY A 104 -3.40 -11.52 9.72
N TRP A 105 -3.88 -10.41 10.29
CA TRP A 105 -3.36 -9.96 11.60
C TRP A 105 -3.59 -10.98 12.74
N HIS A 106 -4.57 -11.85 12.59
CA HIS A 106 -4.84 -12.97 13.49
C HIS A 106 -3.68 -13.98 13.59
N SER A 107 -2.93 -14.16 12.50
CA SER A 107 -1.78 -15.07 12.40
C SER A 107 -0.46 -14.39 12.73
N TRP A 108 -0.47 -13.15 13.21
CA TRP A 108 0.74 -12.44 13.63
C TRP A 108 1.38 -13.08 14.86
N PRO A 109 2.69 -12.85 15.07
CA PRO A 109 3.39 -13.32 16.26
C PRO A 109 2.65 -12.97 17.55
N ARG A 110 2.64 -13.92 18.50
CA ARG A 110 1.86 -13.82 19.75
C ARG A 110 2.13 -12.55 20.55
N TRP A 111 3.32 -11.97 20.44
CA TRP A 111 3.72 -10.74 21.13
C TRP A 111 3.18 -9.46 20.47
N ILE A 112 2.95 -9.43 19.15
CA ILE A 112 2.34 -8.28 18.45
C ILE A 112 0.82 -8.34 18.48
N ARG A 113 0.26 -9.55 18.46
CA ARG A 113 -1.19 -9.79 18.42
C ARG A 113 -2.01 -9.00 19.45
N PRO A 114 -1.66 -8.94 20.76
CA PRO A 114 -2.44 -8.15 21.73
C PRO A 114 -2.47 -6.66 21.39
N LEU A 115 -1.38 -6.11 20.85
CA LEU A 115 -1.34 -4.72 20.41
C LEU A 115 -2.25 -4.47 19.20
N ALA A 116 -2.26 -5.40 18.24
CA ALA A 116 -3.17 -5.34 17.10
C ALA A 116 -4.64 -5.45 17.52
N GLN A 117 -4.95 -6.35 18.47
CA GLN A 117 -6.28 -6.49 19.05
C GLN A 117 -6.72 -5.21 19.76
N TRP A 118 -5.89 -4.70 20.66
CA TRP A 118 -6.16 -3.46 21.39
C TRP A 118 -6.40 -2.29 20.43
N ARG A 119 -5.57 -2.13 19.38
CA ARG A 119 -5.77 -1.10 18.36
C ARG A 119 -7.07 -1.27 17.60
N THR A 120 -7.43 -2.49 17.22
CA THR A 120 -8.69 -2.78 16.52
C THR A 120 -9.88 -2.45 17.41
N LEU A 121 -9.86 -2.84 18.69
CA LEU A 121 -10.90 -2.51 19.67
C LEU A 121 -11.01 -1.00 19.92
N ALA A 122 -9.89 -0.29 20.07
CA ALA A 122 -9.89 1.16 20.22
C ALA A 122 -10.45 1.88 18.98
N ARG A 123 -10.19 1.36 17.78
CA ARG A 123 -10.80 1.86 16.54
C ARG A 123 -12.29 1.57 16.48
N ARG A 124 -12.72 0.34 16.80
CA ARG A 124 -14.13 -0.04 16.86
C ARG A 124 -14.90 0.87 17.81
N ARG A 125 -14.41 1.10 19.03
CA ARG A 125 -15.03 2.03 19.99
C ARG A 125 -15.19 3.44 19.42
N ARG A 126 -14.14 4.00 18.79
CA ARG A 126 -14.22 5.32 18.16
C ARG A 126 -15.23 5.36 17.02
N TRP A 127 -15.28 4.29 16.22
CA TRP A 127 -16.23 4.16 15.12
C TRP A 127 -17.66 4.00 15.62
N ASP A 128 -17.90 3.16 16.63
CA ASP A 128 -19.20 2.91 17.24
C ASP A 128 -19.77 4.23 17.81
N ASN A 129 -18.93 5.05 18.46
CA ASN A 129 -19.30 6.39 18.91
C ASN A 129 -19.66 7.35 17.75
N ALA A 130 -18.85 7.36 16.67
CA ALA A 130 -19.14 8.18 15.49
C ALA A 130 -20.40 7.70 14.75
N HIS A 131 -20.63 6.38 14.74
CA HIS A 131 -21.81 5.76 14.15
C HIS A 131 -23.07 6.09 14.95
N ALA A 132 -23.00 6.11 16.28
CA ALA A 132 -24.12 6.57 17.12
C ALA A 132 -24.53 8.02 16.79
N GLY A 133 -23.55 8.92 16.58
CA GLY A 133 -23.83 10.29 16.13
C GLY A 133 -24.48 10.36 14.74
N TYR A 134 -24.03 9.53 13.80
CA TYR A 134 -24.66 9.41 12.48
C TYR A 134 -26.09 8.87 12.56
N SER A 135 -26.32 7.82 13.35
CA SER A 135 -27.64 7.23 13.55
C SER A 135 -28.61 8.23 14.19
N ALA A 136 -28.15 9.01 15.17
CA ALA A 136 -28.94 10.08 15.77
C ALA A 136 -29.36 11.14 14.74
N ALA A 137 -28.40 11.64 13.94
CA ALA A 137 -28.69 12.60 12.87
C ALA A 137 -29.64 12.03 11.81
N TRP A 138 -29.54 10.73 11.51
CA TRP A 138 -30.46 10.05 10.60
C TRP A 138 -31.88 9.98 11.17
N THR A 139 -32.03 9.60 12.44
CA THR A 139 -33.33 9.53 13.10
C THR A 139 -34.01 10.90 13.21
N GLU A 140 -33.24 11.94 13.53
CA GLU A 140 -33.75 13.31 13.62
C GLU A 140 -34.24 13.80 12.25
N ALA A 141 -33.46 13.56 11.19
CA ALA A 141 -33.85 13.86 9.81
C ALA A 141 -35.12 13.12 9.39
N ALA A 142 -35.26 11.83 9.74
CA ALA A 142 -36.44 11.04 9.45
C ALA A 142 -37.69 11.58 10.18
N GLN A 143 -37.55 11.95 11.46
CA GLN A 143 -38.63 12.56 12.25
C GLN A 143 -39.04 13.94 11.70
N ALA A 144 -38.07 14.80 11.37
CA ALA A 144 -38.33 16.10 10.78
C ALA A 144 -39.08 15.97 9.44
N LYS A 145 -38.68 15.00 8.59
CA LYS A 145 -39.40 14.68 7.35
C LYS A 145 -40.83 14.21 7.60
N ALA A 146 -41.04 13.33 8.59
CA ALA A 146 -42.37 12.85 8.98
C ALA A 146 -43.28 13.99 9.47
N LEU A 147 -42.72 15.01 10.10
CA LEU A 147 -43.41 16.22 10.54
C LEU A 147 -43.56 17.28 9.43
N GLY A 148 -43.20 16.97 8.17
CA GLY A 148 -43.28 17.90 7.05
C GLY A 148 -42.28 19.07 7.11
N ARG A 149 -41.26 18.99 7.98
CA ARG A 149 -40.24 20.04 8.12
C ARG A 149 -39.15 19.88 7.05
N LYS A 150 -38.56 21.01 6.65
CA LYS A 150 -37.37 21.00 5.79
C LYS A 150 -36.20 20.36 6.54
N VAL A 151 -35.61 19.33 5.94
CA VAL A 151 -34.47 18.60 6.50
C VAL A 151 -33.18 19.18 5.92
N ASP A 152 -32.29 19.66 6.79
CA ASP A 152 -30.93 19.98 6.38
C ASP A 152 -30.08 18.70 6.29
N ALA A 153 -29.35 18.55 5.19
CA ALA A 153 -28.50 17.39 4.95
C ALA A 153 -27.07 17.57 5.52
N GLU A 154 -26.66 18.80 5.87
CA GLU A 154 -25.31 19.10 6.34
C GLU A 154 -24.92 18.27 7.58
N PRO A 155 -25.72 18.24 8.67
CA PRO A 155 -25.32 17.52 9.88
C PRO A 155 -25.14 16.01 9.63
N ARG A 156 -25.99 15.44 8.78
CA ARG A 156 -25.91 14.04 8.36
C ARG A 156 -24.65 13.78 7.54
N HIS A 157 -24.32 14.66 6.59
CA HIS A 157 -23.09 14.51 5.79
C HIS A 157 -21.83 14.72 6.64
N ALA A 158 -21.84 15.65 7.61
CA ALA A 158 -20.75 15.84 8.57
C ALA A 158 -20.54 14.59 9.44
N ALA A 159 -21.61 14.03 10.01
CA ALA A 159 -21.53 12.80 10.79
C ALA A 159 -21.06 11.60 9.94
N LEU A 160 -21.50 11.51 8.68
CA LEU A 160 -21.04 10.50 7.74
C LEU A 160 -19.54 10.67 7.43
N ARG A 161 -19.04 11.89 7.21
CA ARG A 161 -17.61 12.18 7.00
C ARG A 161 -16.78 11.80 8.22
N ALA A 162 -17.24 12.14 9.43
CA ALA A 162 -16.57 11.81 10.68
C ALA A 162 -16.45 10.29 10.90
N ARG A 163 -17.55 9.54 10.67
CA ARG A 163 -17.54 8.06 10.70
C ARG A 163 -16.59 7.50 9.64
N SER A 164 -16.72 7.95 8.40
CA SER A 164 -15.95 7.44 7.24
C SER A 164 -14.45 7.74 7.34
N ALA A 165 -14.06 8.81 8.04
CA ALA A 165 -12.67 9.13 8.32
C ALA A 165 -11.99 8.05 9.21
N ILE A 166 -12.75 7.34 10.03
CA ILE A 166 -12.24 6.21 10.85
C ILE A 166 -12.20 4.94 10.00
N ALA A 167 -13.35 4.60 9.42
CA ALA A 167 -13.55 3.50 8.46
C ALA A 167 -14.94 3.61 7.83
N ALA A 168 -15.08 3.18 6.58
CA ALA A 168 -16.38 3.17 5.89
C ALA A 168 -17.36 2.16 6.52
N GLU A 169 -16.85 0.98 6.89
CA GLU A 169 -17.58 -0.04 7.66
C GLU A 169 -16.97 -0.22 9.05
N ARG A 170 -17.63 -1.01 9.90
CA ARG A 170 -17.15 -1.25 11.27
C ARG A 170 -15.73 -1.84 11.22
N PRO A 171 -14.73 -1.21 11.88
CA PRO A 171 -13.33 -1.64 11.79
C PRO A 171 -13.13 -3.10 12.23
N ASP A 172 -12.38 -3.88 11.45
CA ASP A 172 -11.99 -5.25 11.79
C ASP A 172 -10.47 -5.46 11.78
N ARG A 173 -9.73 -4.47 11.29
CA ARG A 173 -8.27 -4.50 11.19
C ARG A 173 -7.64 -3.37 12.01
N PRO A 174 -6.38 -3.54 12.44
CA PRO A 174 -5.70 -2.52 13.25
C PRO A 174 -5.37 -1.24 12.47
N THR A 175 -5.34 -1.31 11.13
CA THR A 175 -4.86 -0.25 10.24
C THR A 175 -5.98 0.28 9.35
N TRP A 176 -5.86 1.56 8.98
CA TRP A 176 -6.87 2.22 8.12
C TRP A 176 -6.85 1.65 6.71
N SER A 177 -5.66 1.41 6.16
CA SER A 177 -5.51 0.85 4.81
C SER A 177 -6.06 -0.57 4.73
N GLY A 178 -5.81 -1.39 5.76
CA GLY A 178 -6.40 -2.72 5.85
C GLY A 178 -7.92 -2.69 5.88
N ASP A 179 -8.50 -1.89 6.78
CA ASP A 179 -9.95 -1.71 6.88
C ASP A 179 -10.56 -1.16 5.58
N ARG A 180 -9.84 -0.29 4.86
CA ARG A 180 -10.36 0.34 3.64
C ARG A 180 -10.64 -0.69 2.54
N ILE A 181 -9.70 -1.61 2.32
CA ILE A 181 -9.87 -2.73 1.37
C ILE A 181 -10.91 -3.72 1.91
N HIS A 182 -10.79 -4.12 3.17
CA HIS A 182 -11.71 -5.08 3.78
C HIS A 182 -13.17 -4.60 3.77
N GLY A 183 -13.38 -3.31 3.96
CA GLY A 183 -14.70 -2.69 3.92
C GLY A 183 -15.38 -2.80 2.56
N VAL A 184 -14.64 -3.04 1.46
CA VAL A 184 -15.25 -3.37 0.15
C VAL A 184 -15.95 -4.72 0.24
N SER A 185 -15.27 -5.75 0.75
CA SER A 185 -15.87 -7.08 0.99
C SER A 185 -17.08 -6.99 1.92
N GLU A 186 -16.97 -6.24 3.02
CA GLU A 186 -18.08 -6.05 3.96
C GLU A 186 -19.29 -5.35 3.32
N ARG A 187 -19.07 -4.32 2.50
CA ARG A 187 -20.16 -3.65 1.77
C ARG A 187 -20.84 -4.57 0.76
N LEU A 188 -20.05 -5.28 -0.04
CA LEU A 188 -20.58 -6.22 -1.04
C LEU A 188 -21.39 -7.35 -0.38
N ARG A 189 -20.89 -7.88 0.74
CA ARG A 189 -21.62 -8.89 1.51
C ARG A 189 -22.89 -8.33 2.16
N ARG A 190 -22.85 -7.12 2.72
CA ARG A 190 -24.03 -6.49 3.34
C ARG A 190 -25.09 -6.12 2.29
N ASP A 191 -24.69 -5.51 1.19
CA ASP A 191 -25.61 -4.93 0.19
C ASP A 191 -26.13 -6.00 -0.78
N HIS A 192 -25.32 -7.01 -1.11
CA HIS A 192 -25.62 -7.98 -2.18
C HIS A 192 -25.41 -9.45 -1.77
N ARG A 193 -25.05 -9.76 -0.52
CA ARG A 193 -24.69 -11.12 -0.07
C ARG A 193 -23.60 -11.78 -0.92
N LEU A 194 -22.71 -10.98 -1.51
CA LEU A 194 -21.62 -11.46 -2.36
C LEU A 194 -20.34 -11.66 -1.54
N ASP A 195 -19.76 -12.86 -1.57
CA ASP A 195 -18.40 -13.08 -1.06
C ASP A 195 -17.35 -12.71 -2.10
N LEU A 196 -16.71 -11.55 -1.90
CA LEU A 196 -15.63 -11.08 -2.77
C LEU A 196 -14.48 -12.09 -2.87
N ALA A 197 -14.16 -12.83 -1.80
CA ALA A 197 -13.04 -13.78 -1.84
C ALA A 197 -13.29 -14.94 -2.80
N LEU A 198 -14.55 -15.37 -2.91
CA LEU A 198 -14.98 -16.45 -3.80
C LEU A 198 -15.17 -15.97 -5.25
N LEU A 199 -15.73 -14.77 -5.42
CA LEU A 199 -16.04 -14.20 -6.73
C LEU A 199 -14.81 -13.67 -7.47
N TRP A 200 -13.84 -13.11 -6.74
CA TRP A 200 -12.73 -12.37 -7.35
C TRP A 200 -11.91 -13.18 -8.37
N PRO A 201 -11.53 -14.45 -8.14
CA PRO A 201 -10.80 -15.24 -9.13
C PRO A 201 -11.58 -15.42 -10.44
N HIS A 202 -12.91 -15.60 -10.35
CA HIS A 202 -13.79 -15.78 -11.49
C HIS A 202 -14.01 -14.47 -12.26
N LEU A 203 -14.27 -13.38 -11.53
CA LEU A 203 -14.35 -12.03 -12.10
C LEU A 203 -13.06 -11.65 -12.83
N TRP A 204 -11.89 -12.00 -12.27
CA TRP A 204 -10.59 -11.72 -12.90
C TRP A 204 -10.42 -12.34 -14.28
N LEU A 205 -11.09 -13.46 -14.57
CA LEU A 205 -11.04 -14.12 -15.88
C LEU A 205 -11.99 -13.49 -16.90
N VAL A 206 -13.05 -12.83 -16.44
CA VAL A 206 -14.05 -12.18 -17.28
C VAL A 206 -13.71 -10.71 -17.56
N LEU A 207 -12.99 -10.06 -16.65
CA LEU A 207 -12.61 -8.65 -16.72
C LEU A 207 -11.83 -8.29 -18.00
N PRO A 208 -12.15 -7.16 -18.67
CA PRO A 208 -11.38 -6.62 -19.78
C PRO A 208 -9.91 -6.40 -19.43
N GLU A 209 -9.01 -6.54 -20.40
CA GLU A 209 -7.56 -6.38 -20.19
C GLU A 209 -7.18 -4.99 -19.67
N GLN A 210 -7.85 -3.94 -20.15
CA GLN A 210 -7.63 -2.57 -19.69
C GLN A 210 -7.92 -2.42 -18.19
N GLU A 211 -9.02 -2.98 -17.70
CA GLU A 211 -9.39 -2.90 -16.28
C GLU A 211 -8.46 -3.71 -15.39
N ARG A 212 -8.07 -4.92 -15.84
CA ARG A 212 -7.06 -5.72 -15.12
C ARG A 212 -5.74 -4.96 -15.00
N THR A 213 -5.32 -4.28 -16.07
CA THR A 213 -4.11 -3.46 -16.07
C THR A 213 -4.19 -2.32 -15.06
N GLU A 214 -5.32 -1.60 -15.01
CA GLU A 214 -5.54 -0.52 -14.05
C GLU A 214 -5.56 -1.02 -12.60
N ILE A 215 -6.24 -2.14 -12.32
CA ILE A 215 -6.28 -2.75 -10.99
C ILE A 215 -4.88 -3.22 -10.56
N THR A 216 -4.12 -3.87 -11.44
CA THR A 216 -2.74 -4.29 -11.17
C THR A 216 -1.81 -3.09 -10.97
N ALA A 217 -1.99 -2.01 -11.73
CA ALA A 217 -1.24 -0.77 -11.56
C ALA A 217 -1.54 -0.12 -10.19
N ALA A 218 -2.82 -0.04 -9.81
CA ALA A 218 -3.24 0.44 -8.50
C ALA A 218 -2.66 -0.43 -7.37
N ARG A 219 -2.66 -1.76 -7.52
CA ARG A 219 -2.03 -2.66 -6.54
C ARG A 219 -0.53 -2.40 -6.42
N THR A 220 0.17 -2.28 -7.55
CA THR A 220 1.61 -2.01 -7.59
C THR A 220 1.95 -0.65 -6.96
N SER A 221 1.05 0.33 -7.08
CA SER A 221 1.23 1.65 -6.48
C SER A 221 1.27 1.62 -4.95
N ILE A 222 0.55 0.68 -4.31
CA ILE A 222 0.60 0.43 -2.87
C ILE A 222 2.00 -0.07 -2.49
N THR A 223 2.52 -1.07 -3.22
CA THR A 223 3.87 -1.62 -2.97
C THR A 223 4.94 -0.54 -3.08
N ARG A 224 4.91 0.29 -4.13
CA ARG A 224 5.83 1.44 -4.28
C ARG A 224 5.69 2.45 -3.13
N ALA A 225 4.47 2.69 -2.64
CA ALA A 225 4.25 3.60 -1.52
C ALA A 225 4.80 3.03 -0.20
N THR A 226 4.77 1.72 -0.01
CA THR A 226 5.35 1.05 1.17
C THR A 226 6.87 0.96 1.09
N GLU A 227 7.45 0.82 -0.11
CA GLU A 227 8.90 0.93 -0.33
C GLU A 227 9.44 2.31 0.08
N LEU A 228 8.68 3.40 -0.17
CA LEU A 228 9.03 4.72 0.35
C LEU A 228 9.10 4.75 1.88
N GLY A 229 8.19 4.04 2.55
CA GLY A 229 8.22 3.87 4.00
C GLY A 229 9.41 3.04 4.48
N ALA A 230 9.88 2.08 3.67
CA ALA A 230 11.07 1.31 3.98
C ALA A 230 12.34 2.17 4.01
N TRP A 231 12.46 3.12 3.08
CA TRP A 231 13.55 4.10 3.12
C TRP A 231 13.50 4.92 4.41
N ALA A 232 12.32 5.36 4.87
CA ALA A 232 12.21 6.06 6.15
C ALA A 232 12.77 5.23 7.34
N LEU A 233 12.52 3.91 7.35
CA LEU A 233 13.09 3.02 8.36
C LEU A 233 14.62 2.88 8.23
N LEU A 234 15.15 2.84 7.00
CA LEU A 234 16.59 2.78 6.76
C LEU A 234 17.32 4.05 7.20
N TYR A 235 16.70 5.23 7.08
CA TYR A 235 17.25 6.51 7.53
C TYR A 235 17.12 6.71 9.06
N ALA A 236 16.17 6.06 9.73
CA ALA A 236 15.96 6.22 11.17
C ALA A 236 17.18 5.92 12.07
N PRO A 237 17.96 4.84 11.88
CA PRO A 237 19.16 4.60 12.71
C PRO A 237 20.27 5.63 12.44
N LEU A 238 20.33 6.24 11.25
CA LEU A 238 21.34 7.27 10.94
C LEU A 238 21.16 8.52 11.81
N VAL A 239 20.00 8.75 12.40
CA VAL A 239 19.74 9.87 13.31
C VAL A 239 20.70 9.87 14.50
N ILE A 240 21.14 8.69 14.95
CA ILE A 240 22.10 8.52 16.06
C ILE A 240 23.50 9.00 15.65
N LEU A 241 23.82 8.96 14.36
CA LEU A 241 25.11 9.41 13.82
C LEU A 241 25.05 10.85 13.29
N TRP A 242 23.93 11.24 12.68
CA TRP A 242 23.77 12.50 11.95
C TRP A 242 22.30 12.94 11.99
N TRP A 243 21.97 13.90 12.85
CA TRP A 243 20.59 14.35 13.06
C TRP A 243 19.81 14.77 11.80
N PRO A 244 20.41 15.35 10.72
CA PRO A 244 19.66 15.71 9.51
C PRO A 244 19.01 14.51 8.80
N ALA A 245 19.56 13.30 8.96
CA ALA A 245 18.91 12.08 8.50
C ALA A 245 17.51 11.89 9.12
N GLY A 246 17.28 12.45 10.31
CA GLY A 246 15.99 12.41 11.00
C GLY A 246 14.92 13.23 10.28
N VAL A 247 15.30 14.39 9.75
CA VAL A 247 14.40 15.20 8.93
C VAL A 247 14.01 14.43 7.67
N VAL A 248 14.98 13.81 6.99
CA VAL A 248 14.72 12.96 5.81
C VAL A 248 13.80 11.79 6.17
N ALA A 249 14.08 11.07 7.27
CA ALA A 249 13.25 9.96 7.73
C ALA A 249 11.80 10.39 8.02
N VAL A 250 11.60 11.53 8.68
CA VAL A 250 10.26 12.06 8.99
C VAL A 250 9.50 12.46 7.73
N VAL A 251 10.15 13.17 6.79
CA VAL A 251 9.53 13.56 5.51
C VAL A 251 9.12 12.33 4.70
N LEU A 252 10.01 11.34 4.59
CA LEU A 252 9.71 10.08 3.91
C LEU A 252 8.56 9.32 4.61
N ALA A 253 8.54 9.29 5.94
CA ALA A 253 7.48 8.61 6.70
C ALA A 253 6.11 9.28 6.50
N ILE A 254 6.04 10.61 6.54
CA ILE A 254 4.80 11.37 6.30
C ILE A 254 4.33 11.15 4.85
N GLY A 255 5.25 11.29 3.88
CA GLY A 255 4.97 11.06 2.46
C GLY A 255 4.48 9.64 2.17
N ALA A 256 5.15 8.64 2.73
CA ALA A 256 4.76 7.23 2.62
C ALA A 256 3.36 6.99 3.21
N ARG A 257 3.09 7.53 4.41
CA ARG A 257 1.77 7.39 5.05
C ARG A 257 0.65 7.99 4.19
N GLY A 258 0.84 9.20 3.66
CA GLY A 258 -0.14 9.83 2.77
C GLY A 258 -0.35 9.04 1.50
N ARG A 259 0.74 8.65 0.83
CA ARG A 259 0.71 7.91 -0.44
C ARG A 259 0.10 6.51 -0.30
N VAL A 260 0.43 5.78 0.77
CA VAL A 260 -0.16 4.47 1.07
C VAL A 260 -1.67 4.60 1.26
N ARG A 261 -2.14 5.63 1.98
CA ARG A 261 -3.58 5.83 2.16
C ARG A 261 -4.30 6.14 0.85
N ALA A 262 -3.77 7.06 0.05
CA ALA A 262 -4.35 7.45 -1.23
C ALA A 262 -4.41 6.27 -2.22
N THR A 263 -3.30 5.56 -2.40
CA THR A 263 -3.21 4.39 -3.30
C THR A 263 -4.13 3.24 -2.86
N THR A 264 -4.24 3.02 -1.54
CA THR A 264 -5.18 2.02 -1.00
C THR A 264 -6.62 2.40 -1.27
N ASP A 265 -6.98 3.68 -1.15
CA ASP A 265 -8.33 4.16 -1.44
C ASP A 265 -8.69 3.97 -2.92
N THR A 266 -7.81 4.38 -3.83
CA THR A 266 -7.98 4.17 -5.28
C THR A 266 -8.14 2.70 -5.61
N TYR A 267 -7.27 1.83 -5.08
CA TYR A 267 -7.37 0.38 -5.29
C TYR A 267 -8.71 -0.19 -4.80
N ALA A 268 -9.14 0.21 -3.60
CA ALA A 268 -10.42 -0.24 -3.04
C ALA A 268 -11.62 0.22 -3.90
N GLN A 269 -11.59 1.46 -4.40
CA GLN A 269 -12.64 1.98 -5.29
C GLN A 269 -12.68 1.25 -6.63
N LEU A 270 -11.52 0.98 -7.25
CA LEU A 270 -11.44 0.25 -8.52
C LEU A 270 -11.94 -1.19 -8.38
N VAL A 271 -11.55 -1.88 -7.30
CA VAL A 271 -12.04 -3.24 -7.02
C VAL A 271 -13.56 -3.23 -6.82
N GLU A 272 -14.09 -2.28 -6.04
CA GLU A 272 -15.54 -2.19 -5.82
C GLU A 272 -16.30 -1.88 -7.12
N ALA A 273 -15.80 -0.94 -7.93
CA ALA A 273 -16.40 -0.59 -9.22
C ALA A 273 -16.36 -1.76 -10.20
N ALA A 274 -15.22 -2.45 -10.31
CA ALA A 274 -15.07 -3.62 -11.18
C ALA A 274 -16.07 -4.73 -10.81
N VAL A 275 -16.22 -5.02 -9.51
CA VAL A 275 -17.22 -6.00 -9.05
C VAL A 275 -18.63 -5.53 -9.41
N ARG A 276 -19.01 -4.30 -9.04
CA ARG A 276 -20.37 -3.80 -9.29
C ARG A 276 -20.74 -3.73 -10.77
N LEU A 277 -19.77 -3.50 -11.65
CA LEU A 277 -19.99 -3.44 -13.11
C LEU A 277 -20.04 -4.84 -13.74
N HIS A 278 -19.14 -5.76 -13.36
CA HIS A 278 -18.95 -7.05 -14.07
C HIS A 278 -19.59 -8.26 -13.40
N THR A 279 -20.20 -8.11 -12.21
CA THR A 279 -20.91 -9.23 -11.58
C THR A 279 -22.10 -9.70 -12.41
N ARG A 280 -22.76 -8.79 -13.13
CA ARG A 280 -23.87 -9.16 -14.04
C ARG A 280 -23.37 -10.01 -15.21
N ASP A 281 -22.31 -9.59 -15.87
CA ASP A 281 -21.70 -10.32 -16.99
C ASP A 281 -21.23 -11.71 -16.55
N LEU A 282 -20.75 -11.84 -15.30
CA LEU A 282 -20.43 -13.14 -14.71
C LEU A 282 -21.69 -13.98 -14.46
N ALA A 283 -22.77 -13.39 -13.95
CA ALA A 283 -24.05 -14.10 -13.75
C ALA A 283 -24.57 -14.72 -15.05
N GLU A 284 -24.56 -13.93 -16.13
CA GLU A 284 -25.00 -14.36 -17.46
C GLU A 284 -24.15 -15.51 -17.99
N ARG A 285 -22.82 -15.47 -17.79
CA ARG A 285 -21.90 -16.56 -18.20
C ARG A 285 -22.06 -17.83 -17.36
N LEU A 286 -22.48 -17.71 -16.11
CA LEU A 286 -22.78 -18.85 -15.23
C LEU A 286 -24.20 -19.40 -15.44
N GLY A 287 -24.98 -18.81 -16.36
CA GLY A 287 -26.35 -19.22 -16.64
C GLY A 287 -27.34 -18.84 -15.54
N ILE A 288 -27.02 -17.86 -14.72
CA ILE A 288 -27.88 -17.41 -13.63
C ILE A 288 -28.72 -16.22 -14.12
N GLU A 289 -29.99 -16.46 -14.42
CA GLU A 289 -30.90 -15.43 -14.92
C GLU A 289 -31.37 -14.50 -13.80
N TYR A 290 -31.05 -13.21 -13.91
CA TYR A 290 -31.59 -12.16 -13.06
C TYR A 290 -32.19 -11.02 -13.88
N ALA A 291 -33.44 -10.68 -13.59
CA ALA A 291 -34.12 -9.51 -14.16
C ALA A 291 -34.04 -8.33 -13.18
N GLY A 292 -33.00 -7.49 -13.27
CA GLY A 292 -32.92 -6.22 -12.53
C GLY A 292 -31.58 -5.92 -11.85
N PRO A 293 -31.55 -4.95 -10.89
CA PRO A 293 -30.38 -4.71 -10.05
C PRO A 293 -30.04 -5.96 -9.22
N LEU A 294 -28.76 -6.21 -8.94
CA LEU A 294 -28.29 -7.31 -8.10
C LEU A 294 -29.05 -7.34 -6.76
N THR A 295 -30.03 -8.23 -6.65
CA THR A 295 -30.78 -8.46 -5.41
C THR A 295 -29.95 -9.32 -4.45
N PRO A 296 -30.18 -9.25 -3.13
CA PRO A 296 -29.50 -10.11 -2.16
C PRO A 296 -29.62 -11.61 -2.46
N ASP A 297 -30.76 -12.05 -3.01
CA ASP A 297 -31.01 -13.44 -3.40
C ASP A 297 -30.05 -13.91 -4.51
N ALA A 298 -29.57 -12.98 -5.33
CA ALA A 298 -28.61 -13.29 -6.38
C ALA A 298 -27.25 -13.71 -5.81
N GLY A 299 -26.83 -13.09 -4.70
CA GLY A 299 -25.56 -13.38 -4.05
C GLY A 299 -25.52 -14.78 -3.43
N GLU A 300 -26.61 -15.24 -2.85
CA GLU A 300 -26.69 -16.60 -2.27
C GLU A 300 -26.53 -17.67 -3.34
N THR A 301 -27.13 -17.46 -4.51
CA THR A 301 -26.98 -18.39 -5.64
C THR A 301 -25.53 -18.43 -6.16
N PHE A 302 -24.81 -17.30 -6.15
CA PHE A 302 -23.38 -17.30 -6.50
C PHE A 302 -22.56 -18.10 -5.49
N ASP A 303 -22.81 -17.92 -4.19
CA ASP A 303 -22.11 -18.66 -3.15
C ASP A 303 -22.43 -20.16 -3.22
N GLU A 304 -23.65 -20.56 -3.60
CA GLU A 304 -24.03 -21.96 -3.83
C GLU A 304 -23.38 -22.56 -5.08
N VAL A 305 -23.34 -21.82 -6.19
CA VAL A 305 -22.77 -22.31 -7.47
C VAL A 305 -21.25 -22.39 -7.43
N LEU A 306 -20.60 -21.40 -6.80
CA LEU A 306 -19.14 -21.31 -6.74
C LEU A 306 -18.56 -21.96 -5.49
N GLY A 307 -19.35 -22.10 -4.42
CA GLY A 307 -18.93 -22.67 -3.16
C GLY A 307 -18.79 -24.19 -3.25
N SER A 308 -17.61 -24.70 -2.90
CA SER A 308 -17.45 -26.12 -2.61
C SER A 308 -17.77 -26.36 -1.14
N ALA A 309 -18.97 -26.85 -0.81
CA ALA A 309 -19.27 -27.29 0.53
C ALA A 309 -18.34 -28.46 0.91
N PRO A 310 -17.65 -28.42 2.06
CA PRO A 310 -16.89 -29.58 2.53
C PRO A 310 -17.85 -30.74 2.78
N PRO A 311 -17.46 -32.00 2.47
CA PRO A 311 -18.33 -33.15 2.70
C PRO A 311 -18.66 -33.23 4.19
N VAL A 312 -19.96 -33.27 4.50
CA VAL A 312 -20.46 -33.51 5.84
C VAL A 312 -20.35 -35.02 6.07
N GLY A 313 -19.32 -35.43 6.81
CA GLY A 313 -19.09 -36.82 7.25
C GLY A 313 -19.44 -36.99 8.71
#